data_AF-A0A383D4S3-F1
#
_entry.id   AF-A0A383D4S3-F1
#
_cell.length_a   1.000
_cell.length_b   1.000
_cell.length_c   1.000
_cell.angle_alpha   90.00
_cell.angle_beta   90.00
_cell.angle_gamma   90.00
#
_symmetry.space_group_name_H-M   'P 1'
#
loop_
_entity.id
_entity.type
_entity.pdbx_description
1 polymer ?
#
loop_
_entity_poly.entity_id
_entity_poly.type
_entity_poly.pdbx_seq_one_letter_code
_entity_poly.pdbx_strand_id
1 'polypeptide(L)'
;MDQLLLLWQGTGIYQMELNQLVMIGVGLLLLYLAISRGFEPLLLVPIGFGGVLANIPGVDIAVGSGILHQLYAMGIETGLFPLLIFMG
;
A
#
# COMPACT_ATOMS: atom_id res chain seq x y z
N MET A 1 24.04 -11.33 -24.13
CA MET A 1 24.06 -10.31 -23.05
C MET A 1 22.68 -9.73 -22.76
N ASP A 2 21.77 -9.66 -23.73
CA ASP A 2 20.50 -8.92 -23.62
C ASP A 2 19.49 -9.55 -22.64
N GLN A 3 19.52 -10.88 -22.46
CA GLN A 3 18.67 -11.56 -21.49
C GLN A 3 19.03 -11.21 -20.04
N LEU A 4 20.32 -10.98 -19.73
CA LEU A 4 20.74 -10.52 -18.39
C LEU A 4 20.29 -9.08 -18.13
N LEU A 5 20.25 -8.25 -19.18
CA LEU A 5 19.81 -6.86 -19.13
C LEU A 5 18.29 -6.77 -18.93
N LEU A 6 17.51 -7.63 -19.59
CA LEU A 6 16.07 -7.79 -19.36
C LEU A 6 15.75 -8.29 -17.94
N LEU A 7 16.52 -9.25 -17.43
CA LEU A 7 16.36 -9.70 -16.04
C LEU A 7 16.66 -8.57 -15.04
N TRP A 8 17.70 -7.77 -15.30
CA TRP A 8 18.03 -6.62 -14.47
C TRP A 8 16.92 -5.55 -14.47
N GLN A 9 16.41 -5.19 -15.65
CA GLN A 9 15.32 -4.22 -15.80
C GLN A 9 13.97 -4.73 -15.26
N GLY A 10 13.76 -6.05 -15.29
CA GLY A 10 12.59 -6.71 -14.72
C GLY A 10 12.64 -6.85 -13.20
N THR A 11 13.79 -6.59 -12.55
CA THR A 11 13.85 -6.63 -11.09
C THR A 11 13.05 -5.48 -10.49
N GLY A 12 12.26 -5.78 -9.45
CA GLY A 12 11.54 -4.75 -8.70
C GLY A 12 12.46 -3.69 -8.09
N ILE A 13 13.75 -3.98 -7.91
CA ILE A 13 14.77 -3.03 -7.42
C ILE A 13 15.07 -1.96 -8.48
N TYR A 14 15.13 -2.32 -9.76
CA TYR A 14 15.38 -1.37 -10.85
C TYR A 14 14.16 -0.47 -11.13
N GLN A 15 12.96 -0.98 -10.88
CA GLN A 15 11.70 -0.25 -11.05
C GLN A 15 11.33 0.59 -9.80
N MET A 16 12.19 0.63 -8.78
CA MET A 16 11.95 1.46 -7.59
C MET A 16 12.03 2.94 -7.92
N GLU A 17 10.90 3.63 -7.79
CA GLU A 17 10.90 5.08 -7.75
C GLU A 17 11.18 5.60 -6.34
N LEU A 18 11.91 6.72 -6.25
CA LEU A 18 12.24 7.36 -4.97
C LEU A 18 10.96 7.70 -4.16
N ASN A 19 9.88 8.08 -4.84
CA ASN A 19 8.59 8.40 -4.23
C ASN A 19 7.98 7.19 -3.52
N GLN A 20 8.04 6.00 -4.14
CA GLN A 20 7.52 4.76 -3.57
C GLN A 20 8.28 4.36 -2.31
N LEU A 21 9.62 4.48 -2.33
CA LEU A 21 10.46 4.22 -1.16
C LEU A 21 10.12 5.13 0.03
N VAL A 22 9.91 6.42 -0.22
CA VAL A 22 9.49 7.37 0.82
C VAL A 22 8.14 6.96 1.42
N MET A 23 7.17 6.60 0.57
CA MET A 23 5.83 6.20 1.04
C MET A 23 5.84 4.87 1.79
N ILE A 24 6.68 3.90 1.40
CA ILE A 24 6.91 2.68 2.20
C ILE A 24 7.47 3.06 3.58
N GLY A 25 8.44 3.99 3.63
CA GLY A 25 8.97 4.50 4.88
C GLY A 25 7.90 5.11 5.79
N VAL A 26 6.98 5.89 5.23
CA VAL A 26 5.82 6.44 5.96
C VAL A 26 4.88 5.32 6.42
N GLY A 27 4.58 4.32 5.59
CA GLY A 27 3.76 3.18 5.96
C GLY A 27 4.33 2.38 7.13
N LEU A 28 5.66 2.14 7.12
CA LEU A 28 6.37 1.51 8.23
C LEU A 28 6.36 2.37 9.51
N LEU A 29 6.46 3.70 9.37
CA LEU A 29 6.32 4.62 10.50
C LEU A 29 4.92 4.57 11.12
N LEU A 30 3.87 4.49 10.30
CA LEU A 30 2.49 4.32 10.77
C LEU A 30 2.31 2.98 11.48
N LEU A 31 2.86 1.88 10.94
CA LEU A 31 2.86 0.58 11.60
C LEU A 31 3.59 0.61 12.94
N TYR A 32 4.73 1.31 13.01
CA TYR A 32 5.48 1.50 14.25
C TYR A 32 4.65 2.27 15.29
N LEU A 33 3.99 3.36 14.90
CA LEU A 33 3.10 4.12 15.80
C LEU A 33 1.91 3.27 16.28
N ALA A 34 1.33 2.45 15.41
CA ALA A 34 0.20 1.61 15.73
C ALA A 34 0.57 0.52 16.75
N ILE A 35 1.68 -0.18 16.51
CA ILE A 35 2.08 -1.36 17.30
C ILE A 35 2.86 -0.96 18.55
N SER A 36 3.90 -0.13 18.39
CA SER A 36 4.81 0.20 19.49
C SER A 36 4.25 1.28 20.40
N ARG A 37 3.43 2.20 19.86
CA ARG A 37 2.92 3.35 20.62
C ARG A 37 1.40 3.26 20.88
N GLY A 38 0.72 2.27 20.31
CA GLY A 38 -0.70 2.02 20.56
C GLY A 38 -1.63 3.10 20.01
N PHE A 39 -1.19 3.90 19.03
CA PHE A 39 -2.06 4.88 18.38
C PHE A 39 -3.05 4.15 17.47
N GLU A 40 -4.34 4.17 17.84
CA GLU A 40 -5.46 3.60 17.09
C GLU A 40 -5.14 2.30 16.33
N PRO A 41 -4.67 1.24 17.03
CA PRO A 41 -4.08 0.06 16.39
C PRO A 41 -5.06 -0.65 15.44
N LEU A 42 -6.36 -0.56 15.72
CA LEU A 42 -7.41 -1.17 14.91
C LEU A 42 -7.51 -0.56 13.51
N LEU A 43 -7.23 0.74 13.35
CA LEU A 43 -7.33 1.45 12.08
C LEU A 43 -5.95 1.70 11.45
N LEU A 44 -4.97 2.13 12.25
CA LEU A 44 -3.64 2.49 11.77
C LEU A 44 -2.83 1.29 11.26
N VAL A 45 -3.04 0.08 11.80
CA VAL A 45 -2.36 -1.12 11.29
C VAL A 45 -2.81 -1.45 9.85
N PRO A 46 -4.12 -1.59 9.56
CA PRO A 46 -4.60 -1.75 8.18
C PRO A 46 -4.14 -0.63 7.23
N ILE A 47 -4.16 0.64 7.68
CA ILE A 47 -3.75 1.79 6.87
C ILE A 47 -2.25 1.72 6.55
N GLY A 48 -1.40 1.50 7.55
CA GLY A 48 0.05 1.40 7.36
C GLY A 48 0.43 0.24 6.46
N PHE A 49 -0.22 -0.92 6.64
CA PHE A 49 0.00 -2.10 5.81
C PHE A 49 -0.47 -1.89 4.36
N GLY A 50 -1.66 -1.33 4.16
CA GLY A 50 -2.18 -0.98 2.84
C GLY A 50 -1.29 0.04 2.12
N GLY A 51 -0.76 1.03 2.84
CA GLY A 51 0.20 2.00 2.31
C GLY A 51 1.51 1.37 1.85
N VAL A 52 2.06 0.40 2.59
CA VAL A 52 3.24 -0.36 2.15
C VAL A 52 2.93 -1.18 0.91
N LEU A 53 1.81 -1.93 0.89
CA LEU A 53 1.42 -2.76 -0.26
C LEU A 53 1.15 -1.95 -1.53
N ALA A 54 0.54 -0.78 -1.41
CA ALA A 54 0.22 0.10 -2.53
C ALA A 54 1.46 0.71 -3.21
N ASN A 55 2.60 0.74 -2.52
CA ASN A 55 3.84 1.33 -3.00
C ASN A 55 4.92 0.27 -3.33
N ILE A 56 4.56 -1.02 -3.40
CA ILE A 56 5.52 -2.05 -3.83
C ILE A 56 5.89 -1.81 -5.30
N PRO A 57 7.20 -1.70 -5.63
CA PRO A 57 7.66 -1.45 -6.98
C PRO A 57 7.36 -2.64 -7.90
N GLY A 58 6.90 -2.33 -9.13
CA GLY A 58 6.58 -3.35 -10.14
C GLY A 58 5.28 -4.11 -9.89
N VAL A 59 4.43 -3.62 -8.98
CA VAL A 59 3.19 -4.28 -8.58
C VAL A 59 2.02 -3.28 -8.54
N ASP A 60 1.14 -3.33 -9.55
CA ASP A 60 -0.03 -2.44 -9.68
C ASP A 60 -1.25 -2.93 -8.88
N ILE A 61 -1.09 -3.20 -7.58
CA ILE A 61 -2.20 -3.68 -6.74
C ILE A 61 -3.17 -2.54 -6.34
N ALA A 62 -2.72 -1.28 -6.35
CA ALA A 62 -3.51 -0.12 -5.94
C ALA A 62 -4.09 0.69 -7.10
N VAL A 63 -3.88 0.26 -8.35
CA VAL A 63 -4.30 0.98 -9.56
C VAL A 63 -5.03 0.01 -10.51
N GLY A 64 -5.93 0.53 -11.35
CA GLY A 64 -6.59 -0.25 -12.40
C GLY A 64 -7.43 -1.41 -11.85
N SER A 65 -7.11 -2.64 -12.23
CA SER A 65 -7.77 -3.85 -11.73
C SER A 65 -7.16 -4.42 -10.45
N GLY A 66 -6.23 -3.70 -9.81
CA GLY A 66 -5.60 -4.12 -8.57
C GLY A 66 -6.60 -4.31 -7.43
N ILE A 67 -6.33 -5.29 -6.56
CA ILE A 67 -7.24 -5.69 -5.47
C ILE A 67 -7.50 -4.51 -4.50
N LEU A 68 -6.48 -3.72 -4.17
CA LEU A 68 -6.64 -2.56 -3.29
C LEU A 68 -7.49 -1.46 -3.94
N HIS A 69 -7.37 -1.28 -5.27
CA HIS A 69 -8.23 -0.34 -6.00
C HIS A 69 -9.69 -0.79 -6.00
N GLN A 70 -9.95 -2.08 -6.22
CA GLN A 70 -11.32 -2.61 -6.19
C GLN A 70 -11.95 -2.45 -4.80
N LEU A 71 -11.22 -2.72 -3.72
CA LEU A 71 -11.71 -2.49 -2.36
C LEU A 71 -11.99 -1.01 -2.09
N TYR A 72 -11.13 -0.11 -2.59
CA TYR A 72 -11.35 1.33 -2.52
C TYR A 72 -12.63 1.74 -3.27
N ALA A 73 -12.78 1.32 -4.52
CA ALA A 73 -13.92 1.68 -5.36
C ALA A 73 -15.25 1.12 -4.81
N MET A 74 -15.25 -0.13 -4.33
CA MET A 74 -16.47 -0.75 -3.80
C MET A 74 -16.85 -0.24 -2.41
N GLY A 75 -15.87 0.08 -1.56
CA GLY A 75 -16.10 0.35 -0.14
C GLY A 75 -15.95 1.80 0.28
N ILE A 76 -14.91 2.49 -0.21
CA ILE A 76 -14.60 3.87 0.20
C ILE A 76 -15.30 4.87 -0.72
N GLU A 77 -15.22 4.68 -2.03
CA GLU A 77 -15.84 5.59 -3.02
C GLU A 77 -17.37 5.57 -2.94
N THR A 78 -17.97 4.41 -2.67
CA THR A 78 -19.42 4.29 -2.42
C THR A 78 -19.85 4.82 -1.04
N GLY A 79 -18.90 5.10 -0.15
CA GLY A 79 -19.17 5.50 1.24
C GLY A 79 -19.60 4.35 2.16
N LEU A 80 -19.63 3.10 1.68
CA LEU A 80 -20.05 1.94 2.45
C LEU A 80 -19.19 1.71 3.71
N PHE A 81 -17.86 1.73 3.57
CA PHE A 81 -16.94 1.45 4.69
C PHE A 81 -16.97 2.54 5.78
N PRO A 82 -16.93 3.85 5.46
CA PRO A 82 -17.14 4.89 6.47
C PRO A 82 -18.45 4.72 7.23
N LEU A 83 -19.57 4.47 6.53
CA LEU A 83 -20.87 4.30 7.18
C LEU A 83 -20.90 3.08 8.11
N LEU A 84 -20.31 1.96 7.71
CA LEU A 84 -20.22 0.76 8.55
C LEU A 84 -19.33 0.97 9.77
N ILE A 85 -18.19 1.65 9.61
CA ILE A 85 -17.26 1.94 10.71
C ILE A 85 -17.91 2.87 11.75
N PHE A 86 -18.70 3.87 11.31
CA PHE A 86 -19.40 4.79 12.21
C PHE A 86 -20.68 4.24 12.84
N MET A 87 -21.20 3.12 12.33
CA MET A 87 -22.42 2.48 12.87
C MET A 87 -22.15 1.55 14.05
N GLY A 88 -20.95 0.96 14.11
CA GLY A 88 -20.48 0.13 15.24
C GLY A 88 -19.94 0.97 16.39
#